data_AF-A0AAD5V7V6-F1
#
_entry.id   AF-A0AAD5V7V6-F1
#
_cell.length_a   1.000
_cell.length_b   1.000
_cell.length_c   1.000
_cell.angle_alpha   90.00
_cell.angle_beta   90.00
_cell.angle_gamma   90.00
#
_symmetry.space_group_name_H-M   'P 1'
#
loop_
_entity.id
_entity.type
_entity.pdbx_description
1 polymer ?
#
loop_
_entity_poly.entity_id
_entity_poly.type
_entity_poly.pdbx_seq_one_letter_code
_entity_poly.pdbx_strand_id
1 'polypeptide(L)'
;MGRVDYVNIYHEQTNKLNHGHPLYNPDYQQPEEPGGPLEIGDVGLLYRRFGTFIKLFNVGDPPKKDSKGKKYWSPFDKLAEIPREGDLITLPRGAHHNDSITDFRFSASVEANQVGFGGCVGYSFSTRCNEGALLVTGSDAASEYLASTDIVPDYMVEHFKGWCDYAKESCYLKLDDFDGPILIYGFIKTSQWSISSWGPHSAPHSFELGLREPSTLAGATLKASKTPSASASVSPLCHTGPIRGPGHPQNAQDQCIFISYYHMKGPDQLPDSDSDGSFEVEMYPPIPEKTNYDVGIVVDYILENSEAQYALASHFTLEILRKQTGWTGNLVESLRIIRPAIDLTGENPEMQVPSLARNLPFSCVSESAAALANAGALARPAPEDPESAVSGNESDDPPVTENVHIKDEL
;
A
#
# COMPACT_ATOMS: atom_id res chain seq x y z
N MET A 1 15.00 16.57 -18.47
CA MET A 1 13.70 16.42 -17.79
C MET A 1 13.79 15.15 -16.97
N GLY A 2 13.66 15.22 -15.64
CA GLY A 2 13.77 14.03 -14.77
C GLY A 2 12.66 13.04 -15.11
N ARG A 3 12.96 11.73 -15.04
CA ARG A 3 11.95 10.68 -15.21
C ARG A 3 11.00 10.75 -14.01
N VAL A 4 9.70 10.88 -14.26
CA VAL A 4 8.68 10.84 -13.21
C VAL A 4 8.64 9.44 -12.62
N ASP A 5 8.71 9.35 -11.30
CA ASP A 5 8.62 8.09 -10.56
C ASP A 5 7.18 7.83 -10.12
N TYR A 6 6.41 7.21 -11.02
CA TYR A 6 5.02 6.85 -10.80
C TYR A 6 4.82 5.85 -9.65
N VAL A 7 5.83 5.00 -9.37
CA VAL A 7 5.77 4.03 -8.27
C VAL A 7 5.84 4.76 -6.93
N ASN A 8 6.79 5.69 -6.80
CA ASN A 8 6.90 6.51 -5.60
C ASN A 8 5.65 7.37 -5.39
N ILE A 9 5.12 8.00 -6.44
CA ILE A 9 3.86 8.76 -6.34
C ILE A 9 2.74 7.83 -5.86
N TYR A 10 2.59 6.65 -6.44
CA TYR A 10 1.56 5.70 -6.02
C TYR A 10 1.69 5.38 -4.53
N HIS A 11 2.90 5.00 -4.07
CA HIS A 11 3.15 4.68 -2.67
C HIS A 11 2.87 5.87 -1.74
N GLU A 12 3.40 7.06 -2.03
CA GLU A 12 3.21 8.24 -1.17
C GLU A 12 1.74 8.65 -1.04
N GLN A 13 0.99 8.53 -2.14
CA GLN A 13 -0.39 8.97 -2.16
C GLN A 13 -1.33 7.94 -1.52
N THR A 14 -1.06 6.64 -1.65
CA THR A 14 -1.89 5.56 -1.08
C THR A 14 -1.49 5.17 0.35
N ASN A 15 -0.23 5.38 0.78
CA ASN A 15 0.18 5.17 2.17
C ASN A 15 -0.64 6.02 3.16
N LYS A 16 -1.16 7.18 2.73
CA LYS A 16 -2.03 8.05 3.53
C LYS A 16 -3.32 7.36 3.99
N LEU A 17 -3.73 6.28 3.32
CA LEU A 17 -4.90 5.48 3.67
C LEU A 17 -4.69 4.60 4.92
N ASN A 18 -3.45 4.41 5.39
CA ASN A 18 -3.11 3.59 6.57
C ASN A 18 -3.53 2.11 6.46
N HIS A 19 -3.36 1.51 5.29
CA HIS A 19 -3.68 0.10 5.06
C HIS A 19 -2.45 -0.83 5.03
N GLY A 20 -1.28 -0.31 5.41
CA GLY A 20 0.01 -0.94 5.21
C GLY A 20 0.76 -0.36 4.01
N HIS A 21 1.81 -1.05 3.58
CA HIS A 21 2.59 -0.67 2.41
C HIS A 21 1.86 -1.10 1.12
N PRO A 22 1.51 -0.16 0.24
CA PRO A 22 0.85 -0.45 -1.04
C PRO A 22 1.82 -1.14 -2.00
N LEU A 23 1.34 -2.17 -2.71
CA LEU A 23 2.10 -2.77 -3.82
C LEU A 23 1.64 -2.14 -5.14
N TYR A 24 2.59 -1.58 -5.90
CA TYR A 24 2.35 -1.05 -7.24
C TYR A 24 2.15 -2.15 -8.28
N ASN A 25 2.81 -3.30 -8.06
CA ASN A 25 2.63 -4.49 -8.89
C ASN A 25 2.33 -5.75 -8.04
N PRO A 26 1.08 -5.88 -7.52
CA PRO A 26 0.59 -7.03 -6.77
C PRO A 26 0.83 -8.40 -7.44
N ASP A 27 0.78 -8.43 -8.77
CA ASP A 27 0.79 -9.67 -9.57
C ASP A 27 2.21 -10.15 -9.91
N TYR A 28 3.26 -9.42 -9.55
CA TYR A 28 4.62 -9.75 -9.95
C TYR A 28 5.18 -10.90 -9.10
N GLN A 29 4.56 -12.06 -9.26
CA GLN A 29 5.16 -13.34 -8.92
C GLN A 29 5.90 -13.81 -10.17
N GLN A 30 7.17 -14.20 -10.01
CA GLN A 30 7.95 -14.70 -11.13
C GLN A 30 7.19 -15.89 -11.76
N PRO A 31 6.92 -15.87 -13.08
CA PRO A 31 6.11 -16.90 -13.74
C PRO A 31 6.62 -18.34 -13.57
N GLU A 32 7.90 -18.47 -13.20
CA GLU A 32 8.62 -19.74 -13.16
C GLU A 32 8.68 -20.37 -11.75
N GLU A 33 8.35 -19.62 -10.70
CA GLU A 33 8.32 -20.18 -9.34
C GLU A 33 6.89 -20.23 -8.78
N PRO A 34 6.41 -21.40 -8.35
CA PRO A 34 5.09 -21.57 -7.74
C PRO A 34 5.09 -21.06 -6.30
N GLY A 35 5.36 -19.76 -6.11
CA GLY A 35 5.43 -19.12 -4.80
C GLY A 35 4.08 -19.00 -4.08
N GLY A 36 2.98 -19.23 -4.82
CA GLY A 36 1.61 -19.10 -4.33
C GLY A 36 1.27 -17.65 -3.93
N PRO A 37 0.02 -17.36 -3.57
CA PRO A 37 -0.36 -16.07 -3.02
C PRO A 37 0.52 -15.69 -1.81
N LEU A 38 0.69 -14.40 -1.55
CA LEU A 38 1.44 -13.96 -0.36
C LEU A 38 0.76 -14.43 0.93
N GLU A 39 1.54 -14.90 1.88
CA GLU A 39 1.06 -15.45 3.14
C GLU A 39 1.73 -14.78 4.33
N ILE A 40 1.06 -14.81 5.48
CA ILE A 40 1.68 -14.43 6.74
C ILE A 40 2.86 -15.36 7.00
N GLY A 41 3.99 -14.79 7.40
CA GLY A 41 5.23 -15.52 7.56
C GLY A 41 6.14 -15.48 6.32
N ASP A 42 5.68 -14.92 5.21
CA ASP A 42 6.55 -14.75 4.03
C ASP A 42 7.70 -13.80 4.35
N VAL A 43 8.92 -14.26 4.10
CA VAL A 43 10.14 -13.45 4.11
C VAL A 43 10.50 -13.12 2.67
N GLY A 44 10.84 -11.86 2.44
CA GLY A 44 11.20 -11.41 1.10
C GLY A 44 11.84 -10.05 1.07
N LEU A 45 11.97 -9.52 -0.15
CA LEU A 45 12.57 -8.22 -0.41
C LEU A 45 11.56 -7.30 -1.10
N LEU A 46 11.48 -6.06 -0.63
CA LEU A 46 10.65 -5.05 -1.27
C LEU A 46 11.42 -4.40 -2.42
N TYR A 47 11.07 -4.73 -3.66
CA TYR A 47 11.69 -4.13 -4.83
C TYR A 47 11.04 -2.79 -5.15
N ARG A 48 11.47 -1.74 -4.44
CA ARG A 48 10.92 -0.36 -4.51
C ARG A 48 10.73 0.14 -5.93
N ARG A 49 11.72 -0.11 -6.80
CA ARG A 49 11.72 0.33 -8.20
C ARG A 49 10.53 -0.17 -9.02
N PHE A 50 9.99 -1.33 -8.68
CA PHE A 50 8.81 -1.90 -9.34
C PHE A 50 7.58 -1.92 -8.42
N GLY A 51 7.74 -1.46 -7.18
CA GLY A 51 6.73 -1.53 -6.12
C GLY A 51 6.15 -2.94 -5.97
N THR A 52 7.02 -3.93 -5.94
CA THR A 52 6.65 -5.34 -5.78
C THR A 52 7.42 -5.98 -4.63
N PHE A 53 6.85 -7.04 -4.07
CA PHE A 53 7.48 -7.90 -3.09
C PHE A 53 7.99 -9.19 -3.75
N ILE A 54 9.27 -9.48 -3.57
CA ILE A 54 9.92 -10.71 -4.03
C ILE A 54 9.97 -11.68 -2.85
N LYS A 55 9.10 -12.69 -2.87
CA LYS A 55 9.08 -13.77 -1.87
C LYS A 55 10.35 -14.63 -1.99
N LEU A 56 11.00 -14.88 -0.86
CA LEU A 56 12.14 -15.80 -0.76
C LEU A 56 11.70 -17.17 -0.22
N PHE A 57 11.00 -17.16 0.92
CA PHE A 57 10.46 -18.35 1.59
C PHE A 57 9.38 -17.94 2.61
N ASN A 58 8.60 -18.90 3.12
CA ASN A 58 7.74 -18.68 4.28
C ASN A 58 8.42 -19.28 5.53
N VAL A 59 8.37 -18.58 6.67
CA VAL A 59 8.98 -19.06 7.91
C VAL A 59 8.24 -20.26 8.50
N GLY A 60 6.97 -20.47 8.16
CA GLY A 60 6.21 -21.67 8.51
C GLY A 60 6.60 -22.90 7.68
N ASP A 61 7.29 -22.73 6.56
CA ASP A 61 7.72 -23.84 5.72
C ASP A 61 8.98 -24.53 6.27
N PRO A 62 9.15 -25.85 6.02
CA PRO A 62 10.40 -26.54 6.24
C PRO A 62 11.56 -25.82 5.56
N PRO A 63 12.74 -25.73 6.19
CA PRO A 63 13.82 -24.93 5.65
C PRO A 63 14.36 -25.61 4.39
N LYS A 64 14.46 -24.83 3.31
CA LYS A 64 15.08 -25.33 2.07
C LYS A 64 16.56 -25.60 2.36
N LYS A 65 17.05 -26.73 1.86
CA LYS A 65 18.48 -27.06 1.87
C LYS A 65 19.06 -26.67 0.53
N ASP A 66 20.21 -26.00 0.53
CA ASP A 66 20.96 -25.81 -0.72
C ASP A 66 21.60 -27.13 -1.18
N SER A 67 22.30 -27.06 -2.32
CA SER A 67 23.04 -28.20 -2.88
C SER A 67 24.13 -28.76 -1.96
N LYS A 68 24.53 -28.01 -0.93
CA LYS A 68 25.52 -28.39 0.09
C LYS A 68 24.89 -28.83 1.41
N GLY A 69 23.56 -28.80 1.51
CA GLY A 69 22.82 -29.15 2.73
C GLY A 69 22.81 -28.06 3.81
N LYS A 70 23.30 -26.85 3.52
CA LYS A 70 23.23 -25.70 4.44
C LYS A 70 21.77 -25.31 4.64
N LYS A 71 21.39 -25.08 5.90
CA LYS A 71 20.10 -24.49 6.26
C LYS A 71 20.32 -23.03 6.61
N TYR A 72 19.49 -22.16 6.06
CA TYR A 72 19.61 -20.72 6.27
C TYR A 72 18.64 -20.18 7.32
N TRP A 73 17.62 -20.97 7.67
CA TRP A 73 16.69 -20.67 8.77
C TRP A 73 16.21 -21.98 9.41
N SER A 74 15.53 -21.86 10.54
CA SER A 74 14.66 -22.89 11.09
C SER A 74 13.21 -22.45 10.99
N PRO A 75 12.26 -23.37 10.77
CA PRO A 75 10.84 -23.03 10.78
C PRO A 75 10.45 -22.30 12.05
N PHE A 76 9.56 -21.33 11.92
CA PHE A 76 8.96 -20.67 13.05
C PHE A 76 7.78 -21.49 13.54
N ASP A 77 8.05 -22.54 14.31
CA ASP A 77 7.01 -23.47 14.79
C ASP A 77 5.89 -22.73 15.56
N LYS A 78 6.25 -21.65 16.27
CA LYS A 78 5.30 -20.81 17.02
C LYS A 78 4.40 -19.94 16.13
N LEU A 79 4.71 -19.74 14.84
CA LEU A 79 3.88 -18.90 13.96
C LEU A 79 2.45 -19.42 13.88
N ALA A 80 2.28 -20.74 13.82
CA ALA A 80 0.97 -21.39 13.78
C ALA A 80 0.19 -21.25 15.10
N GLU A 81 0.89 -20.97 16.21
CA GLU A 81 0.29 -20.76 17.53
C GLU A 81 -0.19 -19.32 17.74
N ILE A 82 0.30 -18.36 16.93
CA ILE A 82 -0.12 -16.97 17.02
C ILE A 82 -1.54 -16.84 16.44
N PRO A 83 -2.52 -16.33 17.22
CA PRO A 83 -3.85 -16.07 16.70
C PRO A 83 -3.79 -15.11 15.52
N ARG A 84 -4.51 -15.47 14.46
CA ARG A 84 -4.72 -14.60 13.32
C ARG A 84 -5.99 -13.78 13.54
N GLU A 85 -5.89 -12.49 13.34
CA GLU A 85 -7.03 -11.59 13.29
C GLU A 85 -7.35 -11.37 11.80
N GLY A 86 -8.51 -11.86 11.34
CA GLY A 86 -8.82 -11.97 9.91
C GLY A 86 -10.27 -11.69 9.55
N ASP A 87 -10.51 -11.59 8.25
CA ASP A 87 -11.81 -11.40 7.56
C ASP A 87 -12.57 -10.12 7.92
N LEU A 88 -11.88 -9.13 8.48
CA LEU A 88 -12.42 -7.78 8.51
C LEU A 88 -12.39 -7.24 7.06
N ILE A 89 -13.56 -6.95 6.51
CA ILE A 89 -13.67 -6.17 5.27
C ILE A 89 -13.08 -4.81 5.58
N THR A 90 -11.86 -4.59 5.11
CA THR A 90 -11.07 -3.38 5.40
C THR A 90 -11.15 -2.37 4.26
N LEU A 91 -11.37 -2.86 3.05
CA LEU A 91 -11.52 -2.03 1.86
C LEU A 91 -12.74 -2.48 1.06
N PRO A 92 -13.84 -1.71 1.05
CA PRO A 92 -15.00 -2.04 0.21
C PRO A 92 -14.63 -2.01 -1.27
N ARG A 93 -15.38 -2.74 -2.11
CA ARG A 93 -15.27 -2.64 -3.58
C ARG A 93 -15.39 -1.19 -4.01
N GLY A 94 -14.50 -0.76 -4.91
CA GLY A 94 -14.59 0.56 -5.53
C GLY A 94 -13.25 1.26 -5.60
N ALA A 95 -13.30 2.59 -5.70
CA ALA A 95 -12.12 3.43 -5.77
C ALA A 95 -11.67 3.89 -4.39
N HIS A 96 -10.36 3.86 -4.21
CA HIS A 96 -9.61 4.24 -3.03
C HIS A 96 -8.56 5.25 -3.47
N HIS A 97 -8.65 6.44 -2.92
CA HIS A 97 -7.76 7.55 -3.22
C HIS A 97 -7.65 8.43 -1.99
N ASN A 98 -6.66 9.32 -1.98
CA ASN A 98 -6.56 10.34 -0.94
C ASN A 98 -7.35 11.60 -1.30
N ASP A 99 -7.30 12.60 -0.43
CA ASP A 99 -8.04 13.86 -0.55
C ASP A 99 -7.65 14.75 -1.75
N SER A 100 -6.70 14.32 -2.60
CA SER A 100 -6.30 15.07 -3.81
C SER A 100 -7.31 15.01 -4.96
N ILE A 101 -8.14 13.95 -4.98
CA ILE A 101 -9.20 13.76 -5.99
C ILE A 101 -10.48 14.44 -5.50
N THR A 102 -11.08 15.28 -6.34
CA THR A 102 -12.13 16.21 -5.88
C THR A 102 -13.49 16.05 -6.53
N ASP A 103 -13.54 15.53 -7.76
CA ASP A 103 -14.78 15.02 -8.32
C ASP A 103 -14.55 13.57 -8.69
N PHE A 104 -15.28 12.67 -8.05
CA PHE A 104 -15.23 11.24 -8.38
C PHE A 104 -16.60 10.83 -8.90
N ARG A 105 -16.65 10.35 -10.15
CA ARG A 105 -17.88 9.93 -10.83
C ARG A 105 -17.79 8.47 -11.22
N PHE A 106 -18.79 7.72 -10.80
CA PHE A 106 -19.01 6.35 -11.22
C PHE A 106 -19.83 6.32 -12.50
N SER A 107 -19.38 5.57 -13.50
CA SER A 107 -20.13 5.32 -14.74
C SER A 107 -20.19 3.82 -15.02
N ALA A 108 -21.39 3.27 -15.02
CA ALA A 108 -21.63 1.92 -15.52
C ALA A 108 -21.89 2.02 -17.03
N SER A 109 -21.08 1.36 -17.84
CA SER A 109 -21.28 1.30 -19.29
C SER A 109 -21.51 -0.16 -19.72
N VAL A 110 -22.55 -0.36 -20.53
CA VAL A 110 -22.80 -1.62 -21.22
C VAL A 110 -22.27 -1.45 -22.64
N GLU A 111 -21.11 -2.02 -22.94
CA GLU A 111 -20.56 -1.98 -24.31
C GLU A 111 -21.31 -2.99 -25.20
N ALA A 112 -22.34 -2.51 -25.91
CA ALA A 112 -23.29 -3.34 -26.66
C ALA A 112 -22.76 -3.96 -27.98
N ASN A 113 -21.44 -3.99 -28.23
CA ASN A 113 -20.91 -4.22 -29.58
C ASN A 113 -19.84 -5.32 -29.75
N GLN A 114 -19.61 -6.20 -28.78
CA GLN A 114 -18.82 -7.41 -29.01
C GLN A 114 -19.51 -8.63 -28.39
N VAL A 115 -19.37 -9.77 -29.06
CA VAL A 115 -19.96 -11.06 -28.67
C VAL A 115 -19.50 -11.40 -27.23
N GLY A 116 -20.39 -11.17 -26.27
CA GLY A 116 -20.12 -11.30 -24.83
C GLY A 116 -20.64 -10.07 -24.08
N PHE A 117 -21.80 -10.19 -23.43
CA PHE A 117 -22.34 -9.16 -22.55
C PHE A 117 -21.46 -9.02 -21.30
N GLY A 118 -20.44 -8.16 -21.37
CA GLY A 118 -19.60 -7.78 -20.24
C GLY A 118 -19.87 -6.35 -19.82
N GLY A 119 -20.35 -6.13 -18.60
CA GLY A 119 -20.41 -4.79 -18.02
C GLY A 119 -19.00 -4.27 -17.74
N CYS A 120 -18.72 -3.03 -18.12
CA CYS A 120 -17.51 -2.33 -17.72
C CYS A 120 -17.89 -1.25 -16.71
N VAL A 121 -17.24 -1.28 -15.55
CA VAL A 121 -17.37 -0.23 -14.53
C VAL A 121 -16.26 0.78 -14.79
N GLY A 122 -16.62 1.94 -15.35
CA GLY A 122 -15.71 3.05 -15.59
C GLY A 122 -15.76 4.09 -14.47
N TYR A 123 -14.60 4.53 -14.00
CA TYR A 123 -14.46 5.57 -12.98
C TYR A 123 -13.85 6.82 -13.59
N SER A 124 -14.57 7.94 -13.55
CA SER A 124 -14.10 9.24 -14.03
C SER A 124 -13.78 10.15 -12.87
N PHE A 125 -12.64 10.84 -12.88
CA PHE A 125 -12.30 11.78 -11.81
C PHE A 125 -11.61 13.06 -12.26
N SER A 126 -11.70 14.10 -11.42
CA SER A 126 -10.93 15.35 -11.50
C SER A 126 -10.00 15.47 -10.29
N THR A 127 -8.81 16.04 -10.48
CA THR A 127 -7.81 16.24 -9.43
C THR A 127 -7.56 17.73 -9.22
N ARG A 128 -7.36 18.15 -7.96
CA ARG A 128 -6.84 19.49 -7.62
C ARG A 128 -5.32 19.53 -7.54
N CYS A 129 -4.70 18.36 -7.40
CA CYS A 129 -3.26 18.24 -7.25
C CYS A 129 -2.60 17.84 -8.57
N ASN A 130 -1.37 18.32 -8.72
CA ASN A 130 -0.47 17.98 -9.82
C ASN A 130 -0.02 16.51 -9.76
N GLU A 131 -0.14 15.87 -8.60
CA GLU A 131 0.23 14.48 -8.39
C GLU A 131 -0.89 13.75 -7.67
N GLY A 132 -1.01 12.46 -7.92
CA GLY A 132 -2.00 11.64 -7.26
C GLY A 132 -1.95 10.19 -7.69
N ALA A 133 -2.75 9.39 -6.98
CA ALA A 133 -2.88 7.97 -7.21
C ALA A 133 -4.31 7.52 -6.96
N LEU A 134 -4.71 6.49 -7.69
CA LEU A 134 -6.01 5.84 -7.58
C LEU A 134 -5.79 4.33 -7.54
N LEU A 135 -6.36 3.68 -6.54
CA LEU A 135 -6.51 2.23 -6.48
C LEU A 135 -7.99 1.90 -6.65
N VAL A 136 -8.34 0.98 -7.53
CA VAL A 136 -9.70 0.50 -7.71
C VAL A 136 -9.73 -1.00 -7.46
N THR A 137 -10.58 -1.46 -6.55
CA THR A 137 -10.79 -2.88 -6.26
C THR A 137 -12.06 -3.39 -6.96
N GLY A 138 -11.98 -4.57 -7.58
CA GLY A 138 -13.11 -5.21 -8.24
C GLY A 138 -14.04 -5.98 -7.30
N SER A 139 -13.55 -6.30 -6.10
CA SER A 139 -14.32 -6.88 -4.99
C SER A 139 -13.99 -6.17 -3.70
N ASP A 140 -14.75 -6.47 -2.64
CA ASP A 140 -14.28 -6.18 -1.28
C ASP A 140 -12.92 -6.83 -1.08
N ALA A 141 -12.04 -6.12 -0.39
CA ALA A 141 -10.72 -6.59 -0.02
C ALA A 141 -10.72 -6.99 1.45
N ALA A 142 -10.26 -8.22 1.70
CA ALA A 142 -10.18 -8.79 3.03
C ALA A 142 -8.76 -8.63 3.56
N SER A 143 -8.66 -8.33 4.86
CA SER A 143 -7.37 -8.26 5.54
C SER A 143 -7.17 -9.43 6.50
N GLU A 144 -5.92 -9.84 6.65
CA GLU A 144 -5.49 -10.82 7.64
C GLU A 144 -4.19 -10.32 8.29
N TYR A 145 -4.10 -10.41 9.61
CA TYR A 145 -2.94 -9.98 10.41
C TYR A 145 -2.66 -10.96 11.56
N LEU A 146 -1.43 -10.95 12.07
CA LEU A 146 -1.12 -11.55 13.36
C LEU A 146 -1.63 -10.67 14.52
N ALA A 147 -2.45 -11.23 15.41
CA ALA A 147 -3.04 -10.49 16.54
C ALA A 147 -2.03 -10.10 17.61
N SER A 148 -1.01 -10.94 17.81
CA SER A 148 0.10 -10.68 18.72
C SER A 148 1.41 -10.86 17.99
N THR A 149 2.32 -9.91 18.17
CA THR A 149 3.57 -9.88 17.43
C THR A 149 4.80 -9.74 18.33
N ASP A 150 4.65 -9.86 19.65
CA ASP A 150 5.75 -9.67 20.59
C ASP A 150 6.87 -10.71 20.39
N ILE A 151 6.55 -11.91 19.90
CA ILE A 151 7.54 -12.98 19.64
C ILE A 151 8.22 -12.88 18.26
N VAL A 152 7.69 -12.05 17.36
CA VAL A 152 8.20 -11.92 15.99
C VAL A 152 9.57 -11.22 15.97
N PRO A 153 9.80 -10.12 16.72
CA PRO A 153 11.12 -9.51 16.85
C PRO A 153 12.24 -10.47 17.24
N ASP A 154 12.03 -11.27 18.30
CA ASP A 154 13.04 -12.21 18.80
C ASP A 154 13.41 -13.25 17.73
N TYR A 155 12.40 -13.75 17.01
CA TYR A 155 12.61 -14.70 15.92
C TYR A 155 13.35 -14.08 14.73
N MET A 156 12.98 -12.86 14.32
CA MET A 156 13.70 -12.16 13.25
C MET A 156 15.15 -11.95 13.64
N VAL A 157 15.39 -11.48 14.86
CA VAL A 157 16.72 -11.27 15.44
C VAL A 157 17.61 -12.52 15.33
N GLU A 158 17.08 -13.67 15.74
CA GLU A 158 17.81 -14.93 15.72
C GLU A 158 18.19 -15.38 14.29
N HIS A 159 17.36 -15.07 13.29
CA HIS A 159 17.50 -15.63 11.94
C HIS A 159 17.86 -14.63 10.85
N PHE A 160 17.86 -13.32 11.13
CA PHE A 160 18.03 -12.26 10.13
C PHE A 160 19.31 -12.42 9.32
N LYS A 161 20.43 -12.76 9.98
CA LYS A 161 21.70 -13.02 9.30
C LYS A 161 21.56 -14.18 8.30
N GLY A 162 20.93 -15.28 8.72
CA GLY A 162 20.69 -16.43 7.87
C GLY A 162 19.81 -16.10 6.65
N TRP A 163 18.84 -15.19 6.81
CA TRP A 163 18.01 -14.71 5.71
C TRP A 163 18.79 -13.85 4.71
N CYS A 164 19.67 -12.98 5.21
CA CYS A 164 20.57 -12.21 4.37
C CYS A 164 21.52 -13.13 3.58
N ASP A 165 22.12 -14.12 4.26
CA ASP A 165 22.98 -15.12 3.62
C ASP A 165 22.20 -15.91 2.55
N TYR A 166 20.93 -16.29 2.80
CA TYR A 166 20.08 -16.99 1.83
C TYR A 166 19.83 -16.15 0.58
N ALA A 167 19.42 -14.89 0.76
CA ALA A 167 19.14 -13.99 -0.35
C ALA A 167 20.39 -13.77 -1.24
N LYS A 168 21.56 -13.61 -0.62
CA LYS A 168 22.84 -13.43 -1.33
C LYS A 168 23.31 -14.72 -2.00
N GLU A 169 23.38 -15.82 -1.25
CA GLU A 169 24.04 -17.06 -1.70
C GLU A 169 23.13 -17.96 -2.56
N SER A 170 21.83 -18.02 -2.26
CA SER A 170 20.90 -18.94 -2.93
C SER A 170 20.07 -18.27 -4.01
N CYS A 171 19.68 -17.01 -3.82
CA CYS A 171 18.87 -16.25 -4.78
C CYS A 171 19.70 -15.33 -5.69
N TYR A 172 21.01 -15.19 -5.42
CA TYR A 172 21.93 -14.32 -6.16
C TYR A 172 21.46 -12.86 -6.22
N LEU A 173 20.74 -12.41 -5.19
CA LEU A 173 20.23 -11.04 -5.13
C LEU A 173 21.30 -10.13 -4.51
N LYS A 174 21.58 -9.02 -5.18
CA LYS A 174 22.41 -7.94 -4.63
C LYS A 174 21.58 -7.20 -3.60
N LEU A 175 21.88 -7.38 -2.32
CA LEU A 175 21.12 -6.73 -1.25
C LEU A 175 21.22 -5.20 -1.30
N ASP A 176 22.25 -4.64 -1.94
CA ASP A 176 22.42 -3.19 -2.07
C ASP A 176 21.30 -2.52 -2.87
N ASP A 177 20.56 -3.28 -3.69
CA ASP A 177 19.38 -2.82 -4.41
C ASP A 177 18.11 -2.80 -3.51
N PHE A 178 18.22 -3.26 -2.26
CA PHE A 178 17.13 -3.44 -1.31
C PHE A 178 17.50 -2.90 0.08
N ASP A 179 16.52 -2.69 0.94
CA ASP A 179 16.79 -2.30 2.34
C ASP A 179 16.91 -3.52 3.28
N GLY A 180 17.23 -4.68 2.74
CA GLY A 180 17.27 -5.95 3.48
C GLY A 180 15.94 -6.71 3.55
N PRO A 181 15.96 -7.95 4.08
CA PRO A 181 14.78 -8.79 4.20
C PRO A 181 13.70 -8.21 5.11
N ILE A 182 12.45 -8.36 4.70
CA ILE A 182 11.25 -8.04 5.49
C ILE A 182 10.46 -9.33 5.78
N LEU A 183 9.71 -9.33 6.88
CA LEU A 183 8.80 -10.43 7.25
C LEU A 183 7.35 -9.93 7.23
N ILE A 184 6.51 -10.56 6.41
CA ILE A 184 5.08 -10.25 6.30
C ILE A 184 4.35 -10.79 7.54
N TYR A 185 3.65 -9.91 8.25
CA TYR A 185 2.77 -10.27 9.36
C TYR A 185 1.29 -9.97 9.10
N GLY A 186 0.98 -9.35 7.96
CA GLY A 186 -0.38 -9.21 7.48
C GLY A 186 -0.46 -8.63 6.07
N PHE A 187 -1.66 -8.63 5.51
CA PHE A 187 -1.92 -8.17 4.15
C PHE A 187 -3.37 -7.76 3.95
N ILE A 188 -3.64 -7.09 2.82
CA ILE A 188 -4.98 -6.89 2.27
C ILE A 188 -5.04 -7.46 0.85
N LYS A 189 -6.01 -8.34 0.60
CA LYS A 189 -6.17 -9.02 -0.69
C LYS A 189 -7.52 -8.76 -1.34
N THR A 190 -7.51 -8.67 -2.66
CA THR A 190 -8.70 -8.50 -3.52
C THR A 190 -8.68 -9.54 -4.64
N SER A 191 -9.80 -9.73 -5.33
CA SER A 191 -9.86 -10.60 -6.51
C SER A 191 -9.38 -9.93 -7.79
N GLN A 192 -9.53 -8.60 -7.87
CA GLN A 192 -9.15 -7.76 -9.00
C GLN A 192 -8.77 -6.37 -8.50
N TRP A 193 -7.85 -5.73 -9.21
CA TRP A 193 -7.36 -4.41 -8.90
C TRP A 193 -6.99 -3.64 -10.17
N SER A 194 -7.06 -2.31 -10.07
CA SER A 194 -6.47 -1.40 -11.04
C SER A 194 -5.86 -0.21 -10.32
N ILE A 195 -4.63 0.13 -10.70
CA ILE A 195 -3.86 1.21 -10.14
C ILE A 195 -3.63 2.24 -11.23
N SER A 196 -3.73 3.52 -10.88
CA SER A 196 -3.30 4.63 -11.71
C SER A 196 -2.50 5.63 -10.88
N SER A 197 -1.46 6.21 -11.47
CA SER A 197 -0.71 7.30 -10.84
C SER A 197 -0.32 8.36 -11.87
N TRP A 198 -0.24 9.60 -11.41
CA TRP A 198 0.12 10.75 -12.23
C TRP A 198 1.02 11.71 -11.46
N GLY A 199 2.00 12.29 -12.16
CA GLY A 199 2.88 13.36 -11.67
C GLY A 199 2.59 14.73 -12.29
N PRO A 200 3.40 15.75 -11.99
CA PRO A 200 3.05 17.17 -12.20
C PRO A 200 2.80 17.59 -13.65
N HIS A 201 3.32 16.83 -14.60
CA HIS A 201 3.21 17.10 -16.03
C HIS A 201 2.18 16.20 -16.73
N SER A 202 1.46 15.38 -15.95
CA SER A 202 0.53 14.37 -16.46
C SER A 202 -0.90 14.56 -15.96
N ALA A 203 -1.18 15.59 -15.13
CA ALA A 203 -2.48 15.79 -14.52
C ALA A 203 -3.60 15.87 -15.59
N PRO A 204 -4.43 14.82 -15.71
CA PRO A 204 -5.57 14.87 -16.59
C PRO A 204 -6.68 15.68 -15.91
N HIS A 205 -7.36 16.55 -16.65
CA HIS A 205 -8.58 17.19 -16.15
C HIS A 205 -9.73 16.16 -15.97
N SER A 206 -9.68 15.06 -16.72
CA SER A 206 -10.59 13.92 -16.62
C SER A 206 -9.91 12.64 -17.10
N PHE A 207 -10.13 11.52 -16.42
CA PHE A 207 -9.58 10.22 -16.80
C PHE A 207 -10.55 9.09 -16.42
N GLU A 208 -10.75 8.11 -17.31
CA GLU A 208 -11.61 6.95 -17.06
C GLU A 208 -10.80 5.65 -16.87
N LEU A 209 -10.98 5.03 -15.71
CA LEU A 209 -10.41 3.71 -15.38
C LEU A 209 -11.51 2.66 -15.34
N GLY A 210 -11.39 1.58 -16.11
CA GLY A 210 -12.41 0.54 -16.21
C GLY A 210 -11.97 -0.82 -15.67
N LEU A 211 -12.70 -1.39 -14.72
CA LEU A 211 -12.62 -2.83 -14.42
C LEU A 211 -13.75 -3.57 -15.15
N ARG A 212 -13.41 -4.62 -15.91
CA ARG A 212 -14.42 -5.48 -16.54
C ARG A 212 -14.86 -6.58 -15.59
N GLU A 213 -16.16 -6.86 -15.61
CA GLU A 213 -16.72 -7.96 -14.84
C GLU A 213 -16.14 -9.32 -15.28
N PRO A 214 -15.97 -10.28 -14.35
CA PRO A 214 -15.21 -11.51 -14.59
C PRO A 214 -15.80 -12.44 -15.65
N SER A 215 -17.08 -12.28 -16.01
CA SER A 215 -17.83 -13.20 -16.88
C SER A 215 -17.48 -13.14 -18.37
N THR A 216 -16.64 -12.19 -18.81
CA THR A 216 -16.21 -12.04 -20.21
C THR A 216 -14.70 -11.88 -20.32
N LEU A 217 -14.12 -12.26 -21.47
CA LEU A 217 -12.69 -12.20 -21.79
C LEU A 217 -12.00 -10.99 -21.13
N ALA A 218 -11.05 -11.29 -20.24
CA ALA A 218 -10.39 -10.36 -19.35
C ALA A 218 -9.80 -9.15 -20.09
N GLY A 219 -10.06 -7.95 -19.57
CA GLY A 219 -9.38 -6.74 -19.97
C GLY A 219 -9.88 -5.55 -19.18
N ALA A 220 -8.98 -4.76 -18.58
CA ALA A 220 -9.37 -3.42 -18.16
C ALA A 220 -9.53 -2.54 -19.39
N THR A 221 -10.52 -1.64 -19.38
CA THR A 221 -10.67 -0.65 -20.47
C THR A 221 -10.18 0.70 -19.94
N LEU A 222 -9.10 1.20 -20.55
CA LEU A 222 -8.57 2.53 -20.26
C LEU A 222 -9.09 3.51 -21.30
N LYS A 223 -9.83 4.54 -20.88
CA LYS A 223 -10.22 5.64 -21.78
C LYS A 223 -9.77 6.96 -21.15
N ALA A 224 -8.65 7.49 -21.62
CA ALA A 224 -8.22 8.84 -21.27
C ALA A 224 -8.79 9.84 -22.29
N SER A 225 -9.82 10.61 -21.91
CA SER A 225 -10.33 11.70 -22.74
C SER A 225 -9.56 12.98 -22.43
N LYS A 226 -8.86 13.53 -23.45
CA LYS A 226 -8.18 14.82 -23.34
C LYS A 226 -9.15 15.93 -23.71
N THR A 227 -9.32 16.93 -22.84
CA THR A 227 -9.88 18.22 -23.26
C THR A 227 -8.88 18.88 -24.22
N PRO A 228 -9.31 19.40 -25.38
CA PRO A 228 -8.43 19.85 -26.48
C PRO A 228 -7.57 21.10 -26.19
N SER A 229 -7.46 21.54 -24.93
CA SER A 229 -6.89 22.83 -24.54
C SER A 229 -5.48 22.76 -23.95
N ALA A 230 -4.92 21.58 -23.67
CA ALA A 230 -3.62 21.44 -22.98
C ALA A 230 -2.56 20.80 -23.88
N SER A 231 -1.50 21.56 -24.14
CA SER A 231 -0.29 21.14 -24.83
C SER A 231 0.38 19.96 -24.10
N ALA A 232 0.63 18.86 -24.81
CA ALA A 232 1.53 17.77 -24.42
C ALA A 232 1.36 17.18 -22.99
N SER A 233 0.14 16.78 -22.58
CA SER A 233 -0.02 15.97 -21.36
C SER A 233 0.46 14.52 -21.56
N VAL A 234 1.32 14.03 -20.68
CA VAL A 234 1.68 12.61 -20.59
C VAL A 234 0.50 11.86 -19.97
N SER A 235 0.10 10.72 -20.55
CA SER A 235 -0.98 9.92 -19.98
C SER A 235 -0.54 9.31 -18.63
N PRO A 236 -1.44 9.24 -17.63
CA PRO A 236 -1.17 8.54 -16.37
C PRO A 236 -0.76 7.09 -16.63
N LEU A 237 0.14 6.57 -15.79
CA LEU A 237 0.54 5.17 -15.86
C LEU A 237 -0.50 4.32 -15.14
N CYS A 238 -0.95 3.25 -15.81
CA CYS A 238 -2.09 2.47 -15.36
C CYS A 238 -1.78 0.98 -15.44
N HIS A 239 -2.00 0.28 -14.33
CA HIS A 239 -1.74 -1.15 -14.17
C HIS A 239 -3.04 -1.83 -13.71
N THR A 240 -3.29 -3.05 -14.16
CA THR A 240 -4.51 -3.80 -13.84
C THR A 240 -4.18 -5.27 -13.67
N GLY A 241 -4.82 -5.93 -12.71
CA GLY A 241 -4.59 -7.33 -12.43
C GLY A 241 -5.77 -7.99 -11.70
N PRO A 242 -5.80 -9.34 -11.61
CA PRO A 242 -4.88 -10.27 -12.27
C PRO A 242 -5.35 -10.65 -13.67
N ILE A 243 -4.41 -10.95 -14.56
CA ILE A 243 -4.72 -11.60 -15.85
C ILE A 243 -4.97 -13.09 -15.58
N ARG A 244 -6.23 -13.47 -15.41
CA ARG A 244 -6.61 -14.87 -15.12
C ARG A 244 -6.71 -15.68 -16.42
N GLY A 245 -6.03 -16.82 -16.45
CA GLY A 245 -6.19 -17.83 -17.49
C GLY A 245 -7.49 -18.65 -17.34
N PRO A 246 -7.89 -19.42 -18.36
CA PRO A 246 -9.02 -20.35 -18.26
C PRO A 246 -8.82 -21.32 -17.10
N GLY A 247 -9.82 -21.45 -16.22
CA GLY A 247 -9.80 -22.39 -15.10
C GLY A 247 -9.35 -21.80 -13.75
N HIS A 248 -8.85 -20.57 -13.71
CA HIS A 248 -8.63 -19.89 -12.43
C HIS A 248 -9.96 -19.42 -11.83
N PRO A 249 -10.17 -19.60 -10.50
CA PRO A 249 -11.37 -19.09 -9.84
C PRO A 249 -11.44 -17.57 -9.99
N GLN A 250 -12.51 -17.05 -10.57
CA GLN A 250 -12.63 -15.63 -10.91
C GLN A 250 -12.74 -14.72 -9.67
N ASN A 251 -13.26 -15.25 -8.57
CA ASN A 251 -13.52 -14.51 -7.33
C ASN A 251 -12.51 -14.83 -6.22
N ALA A 252 -11.39 -15.50 -6.52
CA ALA A 252 -10.39 -15.76 -5.49
C ALA A 252 -9.72 -14.45 -5.08
N GLN A 253 -9.74 -14.14 -3.78
CA GLN A 253 -9.04 -12.99 -3.20
C GLN A 253 -7.57 -13.33 -2.96
N ASP A 254 -6.84 -13.52 -4.05
CA ASP A 254 -5.45 -13.96 -4.07
C ASP A 254 -4.47 -12.81 -4.42
N GLN A 255 -4.97 -11.61 -4.77
CA GLN A 255 -4.13 -10.48 -5.16
C GLN A 255 -3.87 -9.54 -4.00
N CYS A 256 -2.61 -9.48 -3.56
CA CYS A 256 -2.19 -8.69 -2.42
C CYS A 256 -1.92 -7.23 -2.82
N ILE A 257 -2.78 -6.30 -2.39
CA ILE A 257 -2.67 -4.87 -2.74
C ILE A 257 -1.96 -4.05 -1.66
N PHE A 258 -2.00 -4.52 -0.41
CA PHE A 258 -1.23 -3.93 0.70
C PHE A 258 -0.58 -5.04 1.52
N ILE A 259 0.63 -4.76 2.03
CA ILE A 259 1.33 -5.64 2.96
C ILE A 259 1.65 -4.91 4.26
N SER A 260 1.61 -5.63 5.37
CA SER A 260 2.12 -5.18 6.66
C SER A 260 3.28 -6.07 7.04
N TYR A 261 4.45 -5.43 7.22
CA TYR A 261 5.70 -6.14 7.46
C TYR A 261 6.50 -5.57 8.63
N TYR A 262 7.38 -6.42 9.13
CA TYR A 262 8.53 -6.07 9.94
C TYR A 262 9.75 -5.86 9.05
N HIS A 263 10.51 -4.81 9.36
CA HIS A 263 11.72 -4.46 8.65
C HIS A 263 12.87 -4.41 9.65
N MET A 264 13.89 -5.23 9.40
CA MET A 264 15.12 -5.25 10.18
C MET A 264 16.29 -4.81 9.31
N LYS A 265 17.23 -4.06 9.88
CA LYS A 265 18.50 -3.69 9.25
C LYS A 265 19.64 -3.90 10.23
N GLY A 266 20.79 -4.34 9.72
CA GLY A 266 22.00 -4.59 10.50
C GLY A 266 23.21 -3.79 9.98
N PRO A 267 24.39 -3.97 10.60
CA PRO A 267 25.57 -3.17 10.28
C PRO A 267 26.08 -3.39 8.85
N ASP A 268 25.99 -4.64 8.34
CA ASP A 268 26.42 -5.02 6.99
C ASP A 268 25.55 -4.47 5.85
N GLN A 269 24.51 -3.69 6.17
CA GLN A 269 23.58 -3.08 5.21
C GLN A 269 23.62 -1.56 5.22
N LEU A 270 24.56 -0.96 5.97
CA LEU A 270 24.83 0.46 5.85
C LEU A 270 25.70 0.68 4.61
N PRO A 271 25.39 1.69 3.77
CA PRO A 271 26.24 2.00 2.64
C PRO A 271 27.65 2.29 3.17
N ASP A 272 28.64 1.53 2.70
CA ASP A 272 30.04 1.78 3.02
C ASP A 272 30.35 3.24 2.70
N SER A 273 30.65 4.04 3.73
CA SER A 273 30.93 5.47 3.57
C SER A 273 32.15 5.76 2.68
N ASP A 274 32.92 4.72 2.35
CA ASP A 274 34.22 4.80 1.72
C ASP A 274 34.26 4.20 0.30
N SER A 275 33.10 3.97 -0.34
CA SER A 275 33.08 3.50 -1.74
C SER A 275 33.69 4.55 -2.68
N ASP A 276 34.93 4.29 -3.05
CA ASP A 276 35.87 5.14 -3.78
C ASP A 276 35.57 5.17 -5.29
N GLY A 277 34.36 5.57 -5.67
CA GLY A 277 34.09 6.30 -6.91
C GLY A 277 34.45 5.66 -8.27
N SER A 278 34.85 4.38 -8.34
CA SER A 278 35.19 3.72 -9.61
C SER A 278 34.20 2.61 -9.96
N PHE A 279 32.91 2.94 -10.08
CA PHE A 279 31.95 2.03 -10.71
C PHE A 279 31.66 2.50 -12.14
N GLU A 280 31.86 1.61 -13.11
CA GLU A 280 31.36 1.80 -14.46
C GLU A 280 29.87 2.10 -14.39
N VAL A 281 29.44 3.19 -15.01
CA VAL A 281 28.05 3.68 -14.98
C VAL A 281 27.17 2.66 -15.70
N GLU A 282 26.70 1.65 -14.98
CA GLU A 282 25.62 0.79 -15.45
C GLU A 282 24.39 1.69 -15.57
N MET A 283 23.83 1.75 -16.79
CA MET A 283 22.86 2.75 -17.24
C MET A 283 21.46 2.52 -16.65
N TYR A 284 21.38 2.07 -15.39
CA TYR A 284 20.12 1.94 -14.70
C TYR A 284 19.67 3.31 -14.19
N PRO A 285 18.38 3.65 -14.34
CA PRO A 285 17.82 4.80 -13.66
C PRO A 285 18.05 4.66 -12.15
N PRO A 286 18.25 5.79 -11.44
CA PRO A 286 18.51 5.80 -10.01
C PRO A 286 17.41 5.06 -9.25
N ILE A 287 17.80 4.38 -8.17
CA ILE A 287 16.85 3.77 -7.23
C ILE A 287 15.97 4.89 -6.67
N PRO A 288 14.64 4.72 -6.64
CA PRO A 288 13.74 5.72 -6.07
C PRO A 288 14.15 6.04 -4.63
N GLU A 289 14.12 7.33 -4.26
CA GLU A 289 14.29 7.71 -2.86
C GLU A 289 13.22 7.05 -1.99
N LYS A 290 13.55 6.76 -0.72
CA LYS A 290 12.61 6.18 0.23
C LYS A 290 11.40 7.11 0.39
N THR A 291 10.20 6.56 0.28
CA THR A 291 8.97 7.33 0.42
C THR A 291 8.78 7.80 1.86
N ASN A 292 8.09 8.93 2.05
CA ASN A 292 7.84 9.53 3.36
C ASN A 292 7.08 8.68 4.40
N TYR A 293 6.63 7.47 4.06
CA TYR A 293 5.84 6.59 4.94
C TYR A 293 6.47 5.20 5.09
N ASP A 294 7.77 5.10 4.81
CA ASP A 294 8.46 3.83 4.82
C ASP A 294 8.91 3.43 6.24
N VAL A 295 8.63 2.19 6.64
CA VAL A 295 9.12 1.61 7.90
C VAL A 295 10.65 1.70 7.98
N GLY A 296 11.35 1.59 6.85
CA GLY A 296 12.80 1.72 6.75
C GLY A 296 13.34 3.07 7.21
N ILE A 297 12.56 4.17 7.13
CA ILE A 297 12.96 5.47 7.68
C ILE A 297 13.07 5.42 9.20
N VAL A 298 12.16 4.69 9.86
CA VAL A 298 12.20 4.51 11.32
C VAL A 298 13.40 3.65 11.71
N VAL A 299 13.68 2.60 10.94
CA VAL A 299 14.85 1.73 11.14
C VAL A 299 16.15 2.54 10.99
N ASP A 300 16.27 3.36 9.94
CA ASP A 300 17.43 4.22 9.73
C ASP A 300 17.57 5.24 10.87
N TYR A 301 16.49 5.90 11.29
CA TYR A 301 16.49 6.82 12.43
C TYR A 301 16.99 6.14 13.71
N ILE A 302 16.56 4.91 13.97
CA ILE A 302 16.98 4.15 15.14
C ILE A 302 18.50 3.90 15.11
N LEU A 303 19.04 3.44 13.97
CA LEU A 303 20.48 3.18 13.83
C LEU A 303 21.31 4.47 13.94
N GLU A 304 20.84 5.59 13.38
CA GLU A 304 21.54 6.87 13.42
C GLU A 304 21.56 7.53 14.82
N ASN A 305 20.59 7.19 15.68
CA ASN A 305 20.37 7.87 16.96
C ASN A 305 20.51 6.93 18.17
N SER A 306 21.10 5.75 18.00
CA SER A 306 21.39 4.80 19.08
C SER A 306 22.72 4.07 18.87
N GLU A 307 23.16 3.32 19.87
CA GLU A 307 24.35 2.46 19.78
C GLU A 307 24.01 1.03 19.28
N ALA A 308 22.78 0.83 18.78
CA ALA A 308 22.31 -0.48 18.40
C ALA A 308 22.96 -0.97 17.10
N GLN A 309 23.33 -2.25 17.08
CA GLN A 309 23.86 -2.88 15.86
C GLN A 309 22.75 -3.22 14.88
N TYR A 310 21.56 -3.55 15.39
CA TYR A 310 20.40 -3.88 14.59
C TYR A 310 19.24 -2.96 14.97
N ALA A 311 18.40 -2.65 13.99
CA ALA A 311 17.15 -1.94 14.23
C ALA A 311 16.00 -2.70 13.59
N LEU A 312 14.85 -2.68 14.26
CA LEU A 312 13.62 -3.31 13.81
C LEU A 312 12.47 -2.31 13.95
N ALA A 313 11.66 -2.20 12.92
CA ALA A 313 10.39 -1.49 13.01
C ALA A 313 9.32 -2.22 12.20
N SER A 314 8.06 -1.86 12.42
CA SER A 314 6.92 -2.37 11.67
C SER A 314 5.90 -1.28 11.38
N HIS A 315 4.88 -1.59 10.59
CA HIS A 315 3.77 -0.67 10.36
C HIS A 315 3.05 -0.27 11.65
N PHE A 316 2.97 -1.19 12.62
CA PHE A 316 2.44 -0.88 13.95
C PHE A 316 3.27 0.19 14.67
N THR A 317 4.59 0.21 14.46
CA THR A 317 5.48 1.25 14.99
C THR A 317 5.15 2.62 14.39
N LEU A 318 4.93 2.68 13.07
CA LEU A 318 4.50 3.90 12.38
C LEU A 318 3.15 4.41 12.89
N GLU A 319 2.19 3.51 13.12
CA GLU A 319 0.89 3.86 13.68
C GLU A 319 0.99 4.45 15.09
N ILE A 320 1.80 3.83 15.96
CA ILE A 320 2.04 4.36 17.31
C ILE A 320 2.64 5.76 17.21
N LEU A 321 3.69 5.94 16.41
CA LEU A 321 4.30 7.24 16.18
C LEU A 321 3.26 8.26 15.69
N ARG A 322 2.40 7.87 14.75
CA ARG A 322 1.32 8.73 14.23
C ARG A 322 0.33 9.13 15.30
N LYS A 323 -0.15 8.17 16.08
CA LYS A 323 -1.13 8.40 17.16
C LYS A 323 -0.54 9.27 18.29
N GLN A 324 0.74 9.07 18.63
CA GLN A 324 1.37 9.77 19.73
C GLN A 324 1.79 11.20 19.38
N THR A 325 2.28 11.42 18.16
CA THR A 325 2.89 12.71 17.79
C THR A 325 1.98 13.57 16.92
N GLY A 326 0.92 12.98 16.36
CA GLY A 326 -0.01 13.67 15.46
C GLY A 326 0.63 14.08 14.14
N TRP A 327 1.75 13.48 13.74
CA TRP A 327 2.42 13.83 12.48
C TRP A 327 1.53 13.49 11.27
N THR A 328 1.49 14.40 10.29
CA THR A 328 0.61 14.31 9.11
C THR A 328 1.33 14.61 7.78
N GLY A 329 2.66 14.53 7.76
CA GLY A 329 3.46 14.98 6.61
C GLY A 329 4.73 14.17 6.38
N ASN A 330 5.87 14.85 6.28
CA ASN A 330 7.17 14.24 6.05
C ASN A 330 7.65 13.53 7.33
N LEU A 331 7.77 12.19 7.30
CA LEU A 331 8.20 11.41 8.47
C LEU A 331 9.62 11.74 8.91
N VAL A 332 10.56 11.95 7.97
CA VAL A 332 11.96 12.27 8.29
C VAL A 332 12.05 13.58 9.06
N GLU A 333 11.36 14.61 8.57
CA GLU A 333 11.30 15.92 9.25
C GLU A 333 10.62 15.79 10.62
N SER A 334 9.54 15.02 10.69
CA SER A 334 8.82 14.76 11.94
C SER A 334 9.73 14.09 12.98
N LEU A 335 10.47 13.04 12.60
CA LEU A 335 11.42 12.35 13.48
C LEU A 335 12.55 13.28 13.94
N ARG A 336 13.06 14.16 13.07
CA ARG A 336 14.08 15.16 13.43
C ARG A 336 13.61 16.17 14.46
N ILE A 337 12.33 16.58 14.38
CA ILE A 337 11.72 17.54 15.29
C ILE A 337 11.36 16.87 16.62
N ILE A 338 10.65 15.75 16.56
CA ILE A 338 10.09 15.07 17.74
C ILE A 338 11.19 14.38 18.54
N ARG A 339 12.19 13.81 17.85
CA ARG A 339 13.28 13.01 18.42
C ARG A 339 12.77 11.98 19.43
N PRO A 340 11.89 11.06 19.02
CA PRO A 340 11.31 10.12 19.95
C PRO A 340 12.41 9.28 20.62
N ALA A 341 12.21 9.01 21.91
CA ALA A 341 13.15 8.23 22.72
C ALA A 341 13.23 6.79 22.23
N ILE A 342 14.45 6.29 22.15
CA ILE A 342 14.77 4.94 21.70
C ILE A 342 15.08 4.10 22.94
N ASP A 343 14.30 3.04 23.17
CA ASP A 343 14.48 2.15 24.33
C ASP A 343 15.18 0.86 23.91
N LEU A 344 16.34 0.59 24.52
CA LEU A 344 17.21 -0.56 24.25
C LEU A 344 16.89 -1.72 25.22
N THR A 345 15.61 -2.07 25.38
CA THR A 345 15.20 -3.18 26.26
C THR A 345 15.33 -4.51 25.55
N GLY A 346 16.55 -5.05 25.48
CA GLY A 346 16.80 -6.44 25.14
C GLY A 346 17.79 -7.02 26.16
N GLU A 347 17.40 -8.07 26.89
CA GLU A 347 18.27 -8.74 27.88
C GLU A 347 19.49 -9.45 27.26
N ASN A 348 19.64 -9.41 25.94
CA ASN A 348 20.78 -9.96 25.23
C ASN A 348 21.76 -8.84 24.80
N PRO A 349 22.95 -8.71 25.44
CA PRO A 349 23.87 -7.61 25.17
C PRO A 349 24.47 -7.62 23.76
N GLU A 350 24.42 -8.76 23.04
CA GLU A 350 24.88 -8.84 21.65
C GLU A 350 23.80 -8.40 20.63
N MET A 351 22.54 -8.26 21.04
CA MET A 351 21.45 -7.96 20.12
C MET A 351 20.38 -7.10 20.78
N GLN A 352 20.70 -5.82 20.95
CA GLN A 352 19.75 -4.81 21.40
C GLN A 352 18.93 -4.37 20.20
N VAL A 353 17.65 -4.74 20.16
CA VAL A 353 16.69 -4.18 19.21
C VAL A 353 16.03 -2.98 19.88
N PRO A 354 16.20 -1.77 19.33
CA PRO A 354 15.61 -0.61 19.92
C PRO A 354 14.12 -0.59 19.59
N SER A 355 13.29 -0.45 20.61
CA SER A 355 11.87 -0.16 20.43
C SER A 355 11.62 1.30 20.75
N LEU A 356 10.75 1.95 19.98
CA LEU A 356 10.26 3.27 20.36
C LEU A 356 9.42 3.10 21.63
N ALA A 357 9.84 3.74 22.71
CA ALA A 357 9.37 3.46 24.06
C ALA A 357 7.84 3.37 24.13
N ARG A 358 7.30 2.18 24.47
CA ARG A 358 5.86 1.97 24.73
C ARG A 358 5.35 2.80 25.93
N ASN A 359 6.26 3.40 26.70
CA ASN A 359 5.99 4.06 27.98
C ASN A 359 6.28 5.58 27.96
N LEU A 360 5.71 6.32 27.01
CA LEU A 360 5.56 7.77 27.22
C LEU A 360 4.33 8.02 28.10
N PRO A 361 4.44 8.76 29.22
CA PRO A 361 3.28 9.07 30.05
C PRO A 361 2.28 9.88 29.22
N PHE A 362 1.01 9.44 29.22
CA PHE A 362 -0.14 10.06 28.55
C PHE A 362 -0.45 11.51 28.98
N SER A 363 0.42 12.19 29.73
CA SER A 363 0.11 13.44 30.42
C SER A 363 0.44 14.74 29.67
N CYS A 364 0.93 14.71 28.42
CA CYS A 364 1.42 15.94 27.76
C CYS A 364 0.62 16.44 26.54
N VAL A 365 -0.57 15.90 26.26
CA VAL A 365 -1.34 16.28 25.04
C VAL A 365 -2.28 17.49 25.28
N SER A 366 -2.46 17.96 26.52
CA SER A 366 -3.45 19.02 26.81
C SER A 366 -3.00 20.45 26.53
N GLU A 367 -1.69 20.74 26.44
CA GLU A 367 -1.22 22.14 26.37
C GLU A 367 -0.93 22.63 24.94
N SER A 368 -0.50 21.77 24.01
CA SER A 368 -0.24 22.19 22.61
C SER A 368 -1.50 22.26 21.73
N ALA A 369 -2.57 21.53 22.05
CA ALA A 369 -3.85 21.62 21.33
C ALA A 369 -4.60 22.94 21.61
N ALA A 370 -4.41 23.52 22.79
CA ALA A 370 -5.02 24.81 23.16
C ALA A 370 -4.41 26.01 22.40
N ALA A 371 -3.17 25.89 21.91
CA ALA A 371 -2.51 26.93 21.14
C ALA A 371 -3.03 27.02 19.69
N LEU A 372 -3.51 25.91 19.10
CA LEU A 372 -4.08 25.87 17.75
C LEU A 372 -5.58 26.19 17.73
N ALA A 373 -6.33 25.91 18.81
CA ALA A 373 -7.75 26.22 18.89
C ALA A 373 -8.04 27.75 18.97
N ASN A 374 -7.13 28.54 19.55
CA ASN A 374 -7.31 29.99 19.69
C ASN A 374 -7.02 30.80 18.40
N ALA A 375 -6.47 30.18 17.36
CA ALA A 375 -6.23 30.85 16.07
C ALA A 375 -7.42 30.75 15.08
N GLY A 376 -8.43 29.92 15.38
CA GLY A 376 -9.54 29.62 14.46
C GLY A 376 -10.87 30.36 14.71
N ALA A 377 -10.96 31.23 15.73
CA ALA A 377 -12.22 31.80 16.20
C ALA A 377 -12.63 33.16 15.57
N LEU A 378 -11.99 33.59 14.47
CA LEU A 378 -12.31 34.87 13.80
C LEU A 378 -12.51 34.68 12.29
N ALA A 379 -13.58 33.99 11.90
CA ALA A 379 -14.26 34.18 10.62
C ALA A 379 -15.55 33.34 10.58
N ARG A 380 -16.66 33.89 11.09
CA ARG A 380 -18.00 33.44 10.72
C ARG A 380 -18.60 34.45 9.74
N PRO A 381 -18.97 34.06 8.51
CA PRO A 381 -19.81 34.91 7.67
C PRO A 381 -21.25 34.94 8.22
N ALA A 382 -21.90 36.08 8.05
CA ALA A 382 -23.25 36.37 8.51
C ALA A 382 -24.30 35.47 7.81
N PRO A 383 -25.45 35.18 8.46
CA PRO A 383 -26.54 34.47 7.84
C PRO A 383 -27.27 35.38 6.85
N GLU A 384 -27.53 34.88 5.64
CA GLU A 384 -28.39 35.51 4.64
C GLU A 384 -29.88 35.27 4.97
N ASP A 385 -30.67 36.33 4.85
CA ASP A 385 -32.12 36.36 5.08
C ASP A 385 -32.90 35.55 4.03
N PRO A 386 -34.02 34.87 4.41
CA PRO A 386 -34.90 34.23 3.46
C PRO A 386 -36.19 35.05 3.25
N GLU A 387 -36.28 35.80 2.15
CA GLU A 387 -37.57 36.28 1.62
C GLU A 387 -37.57 36.23 0.10
N SER A 388 -38.36 35.31 -0.48
CA SER A 388 -39.34 35.66 -1.52
C SER A 388 -40.11 34.42 -1.94
N ALA A 389 -41.39 34.40 -1.56
CA ALA A 389 -42.40 33.52 -2.09
C ALA A 389 -42.72 33.88 -3.55
N VAL A 390 -42.83 32.89 -4.43
CA VAL A 390 -43.58 32.99 -5.68
C VAL A 390 -44.44 31.74 -5.87
N SER A 391 -45.71 32.03 -6.09
CA SER A 391 -46.86 31.18 -6.33
C SER A 391 -46.86 30.45 -7.67
N GLY A 392 -47.50 29.29 -7.69
CA GLY A 392 -48.38 28.85 -8.79
C GLY A 392 -47.78 27.86 -9.78
N ASN A 393 -48.23 26.59 -9.73
CA ASN A 393 -49.29 26.13 -10.63
C ASN A 393 -49.69 24.68 -10.34
N GLU A 394 -51.00 24.51 -10.15
CA GLU A 394 -51.76 23.28 -10.35
C GLU A 394 -51.60 22.77 -11.80
N SER A 395 -51.50 21.45 -11.97
CA SER A 395 -52.18 20.73 -13.06
C SER A 395 -51.96 19.21 -12.95
N ASP A 396 -53.06 18.52 -12.60
CA ASP A 396 -53.62 17.34 -13.26
C ASP A 396 -52.80 16.04 -13.42
N ASP A 397 -53.10 15.08 -12.54
CA ASP A 397 -53.11 13.64 -12.82
C ASP A 397 -54.19 13.27 -13.85
N PRO A 398 -53.96 12.26 -14.70
CA PRO A 398 -54.88 11.10 -14.70
C PRO A 398 -54.17 9.76 -15.04
N PRO A 399 -54.89 8.63 -15.19
CA PRO A 399 -55.23 7.71 -14.13
C PRO A 399 -54.57 6.33 -14.26
N VAL A 400 -54.68 5.59 -13.17
CA VAL A 400 -54.49 4.15 -12.99
C VAL A 400 -55.06 3.33 -14.15
N THR A 401 -54.26 2.38 -14.66
CA THR A 401 -54.77 1.20 -15.37
C THR A 401 -54.23 -0.07 -14.70
N GLU A 402 -55.16 -0.81 -14.09
CA GLU A 402 -55.02 -2.21 -13.73
C GLU A 402 -54.78 -3.05 -14.99
N ASN A 403 -53.88 -4.04 -14.93
CA ASN A 403 -53.97 -5.22 -15.78
C ASN A 403 -53.46 -6.47 -15.04
N VAL A 404 -54.46 -7.18 -14.51
CA VAL A 404 -54.77 -8.59 -14.75
C VAL A 404 -53.60 -9.59 -14.82
N HIS A 405 -53.62 -10.43 -13.79
CA HIS A 405 -53.16 -11.80 -13.65
C HIS A 405 -53.39 -12.69 -14.90
N ILE A 406 -52.33 -13.31 -15.42
CA ILE A 406 -52.43 -14.63 -16.10
C ILE A 406 -51.33 -15.53 -15.55
N LYS A 407 -51.76 -16.53 -14.79
CA LYS A 407 -51.03 -17.79 -14.61
C LYS A 407 -51.17 -18.57 -15.91
N ASP A 408 -50.10 -19.23 -16.34
CA ASP A 408 -50.23 -20.58 -16.89
C ASP A 408 -48.89 -21.33 -16.78
N GLU A 409 -49.03 -22.55 -16.30
CA GLU A 409 -48.02 -23.59 -16.13
C GLU A 409 -47.62 -24.18 -17.49
N LEU A 410 -46.32 -24.47 -17.66
CA LEU A 410 -45.79 -25.76 -18.10
C LEU A 410 -44.27 -25.81 -17.92
#